data_AF-A0A7R9MMR4-F1
#
_entry.id   AF-A0A7R9MMR4-F1
#
_cell.length_a   1.000
_cell.length_b   1.000
_cell.length_c   1.000
_cell.angle_alpha   90.00
_cell.angle_beta   90.00
_cell.angle_gamma   90.00
#
_symmetry.space_group_name_H-M   'P 1'
#
loop_
_entity.id
_entity.type
_entity.pdbx_description
1 polymer ?
#
loop_
_entity_poly.entity_id
_entity_poly.type
_entity_poly.pdbx_seq_one_letter_code
_entity_poly.pdbx_strand_id
1 'polypeptide(L)'
;MFGSKPYNPRIEARENLFVSFGAFGEGFHNYHHEFPFDYSTSEMGWKLNITTFFIDLMATIGQAYDRKKLAQKYIDERKLKVISKTF
;
A
#
# COMPACT_ATOMS: atom_id res chain seq x y z
N MET A 1 15.70 5.40 5.38
CA MET A 1 15.67 6.42 4.30
C MET A 1 14.29 7.10 4.32
N PHE A 2 14.21 8.38 3.94
CA PHE A 2 13.12 9.33 4.22
C PHE A 2 11.68 8.82 3.96
N GLY A 3 10.73 9.24 4.83
CA GLY A 3 9.32 8.89 4.72
C GLY A 3 8.63 8.66 6.07
N SER A 4 7.31 8.42 6.06
CA SER A 4 6.49 8.12 7.24
C SER A 4 6.33 6.62 7.46
N LYS A 5 5.88 6.20 8.66
CA LYS A 5 5.62 4.78 9.00
C LYS A 5 4.22 4.57 9.60
N PRO A 6 3.13 4.87 8.85
CA PRO A 6 1.77 4.93 9.40
C PRO A 6 1.15 3.56 9.75
N TYR A 7 1.65 2.46 9.17
CA TYR A 7 1.15 1.11 9.41
C TYR A 7 2.02 0.33 10.39
N ASN A 8 3.34 0.44 10.27
CA ASN A 8 4.26 -0.27 11.15
C ASN A 8 5.51 0.56 11.48
N PRO A 9 5.61 1.14 12.69
CA PRO A 9 6.77 1.92 13.08
C PRO A 9 8.02 1.09 13.40
N ARG A 10 7.87 -0.23 13.60
CA ARG A 10 8.95 -1.14 14.01
C ARG A 10 9.86 -1.60 12.88
N ILE A 11 9.42 -1.44 11.63
CA ILE A 11 10.19 -1.81 10.44
C ILE A 11 10.80 -0.57 9.78
N GLU A 12 11.86 -0.73 8.99
CA GLU A 12 12.51 0.40 8.32
C GLU A 12 11.84 0.84 7.02
N ALA A 13 10.93 0.03 6.48
CA ALA A 13 10.11 0.40 5.32
C ALA A 13 9.27 1.65 5.60
N ARG A 14 9.29 2.62 4.68
CA ARG A 14 8.63 3.93 4.84
C ARG A 14 7.71 4.24 3.67
N GLU A 15 6.66 5.00 3.93
CA GLU A 15 5.88 5.64 2.87
C GLU A 15 6.53 6.95 2.44
N ASN A 16 6.67 7.12 1.12
CA ASN A 16 7.19 8.33 0.53
C ASN A 16 6.38 8.70 -0.71
N LEU A 17 5.47 9.66 -0.55
CA LEU A 17 4.56 10.09 -1.62
C LEU A 17 5.28 10.71 -2.82
N PHE A 18 6.42 11.38 -2.61
CA PHE A 18 7.23 11.92 -3.69
C PHE A 18 7.85 10.80 -4.52
N VAL A 19 8.30 9.73 -3.87
CA VAL A 19 8.77 8.52 -4.56
C VAL A 19 7.60 7.78 -5.22
N SER A 20 6.42 7.69 -4.59
CA SER A 20 5.24 7.11 -5.25
C SER A 20 4.87 7.85 -6.54
N PHE A 21 4.97 9.18 -6.55
CA PHE A 21 4.73 9.98 -7.75
C PHE A 21 5.84 9.83 -8.80
N GLY A 22 7.12 9.89 -8.40
CA GLY A 22 8.27 9.84 -9.31
C GLY A 22 8.65 8.44 -9.82
N ALA A 23 8.33 7.39 -9.06
CA ALA A 23 8.61 5.99 -9.37
C ALA A 23 7.32 5.18 -9.57
N PHE A 24 6.25 5.82 -10.03
CA PHE A 24 5.03 5.18 -10.52
C PHE A 24 4.29 4.21 -9.55
N GLY A 25 4.44 4.36 -8.24
CA GLY A 25 3.78 3.49 -7.26
C GLY A 25 4.66 2.79 -6.26
N GLU A 26 5.98 2.90 -6.38
CA GLU A 26 6.89 2.17 -5.50
C GLU A 26 7.01 2.79 -4.09
N GLY A 27 6.54 4.01 -3.86
CA GLY A 27 6.72 4.69 -2.57
C GLY A 27 5.87 4.19 -1.40
N PHE A 28 5.02 3.17 -1.57
CA PHE A 28 4.13 2.63 -0.53
C PHE A 28 4.75 1.48 0.30
N HIS A 29 6.04 1.56 0.61
CA HIS A 29 6.73 0.44 1.23
C HIS A 29 6.25 0.10 2.65
N ASN A 30 5.85 1.08 3.47
CA ASN A 30 5.34 0.74 4.81
C ASN A 30 4.02 -0.04 4.75
N TYR A 31 3.14 0.27 3.79
CA TYR A 31 1.93 -0.50 3.53
C TYR A 31 2.28 -1.90 2.98
N HIS A 32 3.11 -1.95 1.94
CA HIS A 32 3.49 -3.20 1.28
C HIS A 32 4.12 -4.22 2.25
N HIS A 33 5.00 -3.77 3.14
CA HIS A 33 5.62 -4.67 4.13
C HIS A 33 4.69 -5.09 5.27
N GLU A 34 3.64 -4.32 5.58
CA GLU A 34 2.64 -4.71 6.58
C GLU A 34 1.58 -5.65 5.99
N PHE A 35 1.19 -5.44 4.73
CA PHE A 35 0.14 -6.20 4.05
C PHE A 35 0.65 -6.80 2.73
N PRO A 36 1.59 -7.77 2.79
CA PRO A 36 2.28 -8.28 1.59
C PRO A 36 1.37 -9.05 0.62
N PHE A 37 0.20 -9.47 1.07
CA PHE A 37 -0.79 -10.19 0.26
C PHE A 37 -1.74 -9.25 -0.52
N ASP A 38 -1.71 -7.94 -0.27
CA ASP A 38 -2.52 -6.97 -1.00
C ASP A 38 -1.91 -6.69 -2.38
N TYR A 39 -2.63 -7.05 -3.43
CA TYR A 39 -2.14 -6.94 -4.82
C TYR A 39 -1.80 -5.52 -5.26
N SER A 40 -2.46 -4.53 -4.65
CA SER A 40 -2.34 -3.13 -5.04
C SER A 40 -1.22 -2.42 -4.30
N THR A 41 -0.56 -3.08 -3.35
CA THR A 41 0.63 -2.62 -2.59
C THR A 41 0.50 -1.23 -1.94
N SER A 42 -0.69 -0.65 -1.95
CA SER A 42 -1.01 0.69 -1.48
C SER A 42 -2.45 0.73 -0.99
N GLU A 43 -2.73 1.62 -0.05
CA GLU A 43 -4.11 1.95 0.32
C GLU A 43 -4.83 2.75 -0.78
N MET A 44 -4.08 3.55 -1.54
CA MET A 44 -4.63 4.56 -2.45
C MET A 44 -5.07 4.04 -3.83
N GLY A 45 -4.95 2.73 -4.09
CA GLY A 45 -5.38 2.12 -5.34
C GLY A 45 -4.64 2.72 -6.53
N TRP A 46 -5.36 3.25 -7.52
CA TRP A 46 -4.78 3.87 -8.73
C TRP A 46 -4.10 5.22 -8.47
N LYS A 47 -4.39 5.88 -7.34
CA LYS A 47 -3.77 7.17 -7.03
C LYS A 47 -2.30 6.92 -6.69
N LEU A 48 -1.42 7.43 -7.55
CA LEU A 48 0.03 7.28 -7.45
C LEU A 48 0.55 5.85 -7.58
N ASN A 49 -0.22 4.89 -8.12
CA ASN A 49 0.26 3.53 -8.37
C ASN A 49 -0.21 3.03 -9.75
N ILE A 50 0.68 3.15 -10.74
CA ILE A 50 0.41 2.75 -12.13
C ILE A 50 0.37 1.22 -12.24
N THR A 51 1.12 0.51 -11.41
CA THR A 51 1.13 -0.96 -11.38
C THR A 51 -0.24 -1.53 -11.05
N THR A 52 -0.94 -0.97 -10.06
CA THR A 52 -2.32 -1.38 -9.75
C THR A 52 -3.26 -1.17 -10.92
N PHE A 53 -3.14 -0.03 -11.62
CA PHE A 53 -3.94 0.23 -12.81
C PHE A 53 -3.65 -0.79 -13.92
N PHE A 54 -2.39 -1.12 -14.15
CA PHE A 54 -2.00 -2.14 -15.14
C PHE A 54 -2.56 -3.52 -14.79
N ILE A 55 -2.47 -3.95 -13.53
CA ILE A 55 -3.04 -5.23 -13.07
C ILE A 55 -4.55 -5.26 -13.25
N ASP A 56 -5.23 -4.14 -12.95
CA ASP A 56 -6.67 -4.03 -13.13
C ASP A 56 -7.07 -4.08 -14.60
N LEU A 57 -6.30 -3.45 -15.50
CA LEU A 57 -6.50 -3.57 -16.94
C LEU A 57 -6.34 -5.02 -17.40
N MET A 58 -5.29 -5.71 -16.97
CA MET A 58 -5.09 -7.14 -17.27
C MET A 58 -6.25 -7.99 -16.73
N ALA A 59 -6.81 -7.63 -15.58
CA ALA A 59 -7.99 -8.30 -15.03
C ALA A 59 -9.25 -8.08 -15.88
N THR A 60 -9.44 -6.88 -16.45
CA THR A 60 -10.58 -6.62 -17.35
C THR A 60 -10.56 -7.45 -18.62
N ILE A 61 -9.38 -7.78 -19.14
CA ILE A 61 -9.22 -8.63 -20.34
C ILE A 61 -9.05 -10.11 -19.99
N GLY A 62 -9.22 -10.49 -18.73
CA GLY A 62 -9.16 -11.88 -18.26
C GLY A 62 -7.75 -12.47 -18.13
N GLN A 63 -6.71 -11.66 -18.23
CA GLN A 63 -5.30 -12.09 -18.07
C GLN A 63 -4.87 -12.15 -16.59
N ALA A 64 -5.57 -11.46 -15.70
CA ALA A 64 -5.36 -11.53 -14.25
C ALA A 64 -6.67 -11.83 -13.51
N TYR A 65 -6.60 -12.63 -12.44
CA TYR A 65 -7.74 -13.04 -11.64
C TYR A 65 -7.34 -13.23 -10.18
N ASP A 66 -8.32 -13.46 -9.29
CA ASP A 66 -8.13 -13.64 -7.84
C ASP A 66 -7.28 -12.54 -7.16
N ARG A 67 -7.52 -11.27 -7.54
CA ARG A 67 -6.85 -10.11 -6.94
C ARG A 67 -7.25 -10.00 -5.46
N LYS A 68 -6.28 -10.22 -4.58
CA LYS A 68 -6.48 -10.11 -3.13
C LYS A 68 -6.29 -8.68 -2.67
N LYS A 69 -7.35 -8.04 -2.19
CA LYS A 69 -7.32 -6.70 -1.61
C LYS A 69 -7.66 -6.78 -0.12
N LEU A 70 -6.90 -6.09 0.72
CA LEU A 70 -7.23 -6.01 2.14
C LEU A 70 -8.47 -5.14 2.35
N ALA A 71 -9.40 -5.60 3.18
CA ALA A 71 -10.58 -4.82 3.51
C ALA A 71 -10.20 -3.58 4.36
N GLN A 72 -10.79 -2.43 4.04
CA GLN A 72 -10.45 -1.13 4.66
C GLN A 72 -10.50 -1.16 6.19
N LYS A 73 -11.47 -1.89 6.77
CA LYS A 73 -11.61 -2.08 8.22
C LYS A 73 -10.30 -2.53 8.88
N TYR A 74 -9.58 -3.49 8.27
CA TYR A 74 -8.33 -4.01 8.86
C TYR A 74 -7.18 -3.00 8.75
N ILE A 75 -7.17 -2.19 7.70
CA ILE A 75 -6.22 -1.09 7.51
C ILE A 75 -6.44 -0.04 8.61
N ASP A 76 -7.69 0.36 8.83
CA ASP A 76 -8.07 1.37 9.82
C ASP A 76 -7.76 0.88 11.25
N GLU A 77 -8.15 -0.35 11.58
CA GLU A 77 -7.80 -0.99 12.86
C GLU A 77 -6.28 -1.00 13.10
N ARG A 78 -5.49 -1.23 12.04
CA ARG A 78 -4.03 -1.24 12.15
C ARG A 78 -3.46 0.14 12.42
N LYS A 79 -3.94 1.17 11.70
CA LYS A 79 -3.56 2.57 11.93
C LYS A 79 -3.90 3.02 13.34
N LEU A 80 -5.11 2.71 13.82
CA LEU A 80 -5.53 3.02 15.19
C LEU A 80 -4.59 2.40 16.23
N LYS A 81 -4.17 1.15 16.04
CA LYS A 81 -3.19 0.48 16.92
C LYS A 81 -1.80 1.12 16.90
N VAL A 82 -1.39 1.77 15.80
CA VAL A 82 -0.12 2.52 15.74
C VAL A 82 -0.25 3.82 16.52
N ILE A 83 -1.33 4.56 16.28
CA ILE A 83 -1.59 5.84 16.94
C ILE A 83 -1.71 5.64 18.45
N SER A 84 -2.48 4.64 18.91
CA SER A 84 -2.70 4.39 20.34
C SER A 84 -1.47 3.93 21.11
N LYS A 85 -0.41 3.47 20.43
CA LYS A 85 0.88 3.10 21.05
C LYS A 85 1.90 4.23 21.07
N THR A 86 1.56 5.37 20.48
CA THR A 86 2.43 6.55 20.38
C THR A 86 2.10 7.59 21.46
N PHE A 87 1.04 7.35 22.25
CA PHE A 87 0.63 8.10 23.45
C PHE A 87 0.61 7.15 24.65
#